data_AF-A0A653DII1-F1
#
_entry.id   AF-A0A653DII1-F1
#
_cell.length_a   1.000
_cell.length_b   1.000
_cell.length_c   1.000
_cell.angle_alpha   90.00
_cell.angle_beta   90.00
_cell.angle_gamma   90.00
#
_symmetry.space_group_name_H-M   'P 1'
#
loop_
_entity.id
_entity.type
_entity.pdbx_description
1 polymer ?
#
loop_
_entity_poly.entity_id
_entity_poly.type
_entity_poly.pdbx_seq_one_letter_code
_entity_poly.pdbx_strand_id
1 'polypeptide(L)' 'MFLEFFDDVHQGHILNSLNMMRKNRHFCDVILHVGSNEIHAHRAVLASASPYLFELFSSDEDKKGSENVVTYRLNGG' A
#
# COMPACT_ATOMS: atom_id res chain seq x y z
N MET A 1 -29.27 -21.83 6.04
CA MET A 1 -28.02 -22.34 6.65
C MET A 1 -26.90 -21.86 5.76
N PHE A 2 -26.10 -20.90 6.22
CA PHE A 2 -24.90 -20.46 5.51
C PHE A 2 -23.70 -21.24 6.07
N LEU A 3 -22.87 -21.77 5.19
CA LEU A 3 -21.61 -22.39 5.58
C LEU A 3 -20.59 -21.24 5.72
N GLU A 4 -20.08 -21.01 6.92
CA GLU A 4 -19.00 -20.06 7.16
C GLU A 4 -17.66 -20.79 7.02
N PHE A 5 -16.80 -20.30 6.12
CA PHE A 5 -15.43 -20.79 5.97
C PHE A 5 -14.50 -19.87 6.76
N PHE A 6 -13.75 -20.43 7.70
CA PHE A 6 -12.80 -19.71 8.53
C PHE A 6 -11.42 -20.35 8.40
N ASP A 7 -10.44 -19.56 7.96
CA ASP A 7 -9.02 -19.92 7.90
C ASP A 7 -8.25 -18.80 8.59
N ASP A 8 -7.82 -19.10 9.83
CA ASP A 8 -7.09 -18.19 10.71
C ASP A 8 -5.67 -17.91 10.23
N VAL A 9 -5.11 -18.77 9.38
CA VAL A 9 -3.75 -18.64 8.86
C VAL A 9 -3.74 -17.82 7.55
N HIS A 10 -4.85 -17.79 6.82
CA HIS A 10 -4.98 -17.12 5.53
C HIS A 10 -4.49 -15.66 5.55
N GLN A 11 -4.87 -14.90 6.57
CA GLN A 11 -4.47 -13.49 6.73
C GLN A 11 -2.94 -13.33 6.83
N GLY A 12 -2.29 -14.21 7.61
CA GLY A 12 -0.83 -14.22 7.76
C GLY A 12 -0.12 -14.58 6.45
N HIS A 13 -0.62 -15.57 5.72
CA HIS A 13 -0.08 -15.96 4.42
C HIS A 13 -0.19 -14.83 3.37
N ILE A 14 -1.34 -14.15 3.33
CA ILE A 14 -1.55 -13.00 2.44
C ILE A 14 -0.55 -11.88 2.77
N LEU A 15 -0.43 -11.51 4.05
CA LEU A 15 0.46 -10.42 4.46
C LEU A 15 1.94 -10.74 4.17
N ASN A 16 2.35 -11.99 4.39
CA ASN A 16 3.70 -12.43 4.04
C ASN A 16 3.95 -12.35 2.53
N SER A 17 2.96 -12.76 1.73
CA SER A 17 3.03 -12.68 0.26
C SER A 17 3.10 -11.24 -0.23
N LEU A 18 2.29 -10.33 0.33
CA LEU A 18 2.34 -8.89 0.03
C LEU A 18 3.71 -8.29 0.37
N ASN A 19 4.29 -8.65 1.51
CA ASN A 19 5.63 -8.20 1.90
C ASN A 19 6.72 -8.74 0.96
N MET A 20 6.61 -9.99 0.50
CA MET A 20 7.51 -10.54 -0.51
C MET A 20 7.40 -9.77 -1.83
N MET A 21 6.19 -9.52 -2.31
CA MET A 21 5.95 -8.70 -3.50
C MET A 21 6.54 -7.30 -3.34
N ARG A 22 6.37 -6.66 -2.19
CA ARG A 22 6.96 -5.35 -1.89
C ARG A 22 8.48 -5.35 -1.99
N LYS A 23 9.14 -6.34 -1.38
CA LYS A 23 10.61 -6.50 -1.43
C LYS A 23 11.12 -6.68 -2.86
N ASN A 24 10.36 -7.40 -3.68
CA ASN A 24 10.66 -7.64 -5.09
C ASN A 24 10.13 -6.54 -6.04
N ARG A 25 9.51 -5.48 -5.49
CA ARG A 25 8.89 -4.37 -6.24
C ARG A 25 7.78 -4.80 -7.21
N HIS A 26 7.12 -5.92 -6.94
CA HIS A 26 5.98 -6.39 -7.73
C HIS A 26 4.70 -5.66 -7.32
N PHE A 27 3.99 -5.14 -8.33
CA PHE A 27 2.72 -4.43 -8.18
C PHE A 27 2.76 -3.21 -7.26
N CYS A 28 3.95 -2.70 -6.93
CA CYS A 28 4.08 -1.48 -6.13
C CYS A 28 3.59 -0.29 -6.98
N ASP A 29 2.52 0.33 -6.51
CA ASP A 29 1.84 1.47 -7.12
C ASP A 29 2.16 2.79 -6.39
N VAL A 30 3.00 2.73 -5.35
CA VAL A 30 3.48 3.91 -4.63
C VAL A 30 4.95 3.84 -4.24
N ILE A 31 5.61 4.99 -4.29
CA ILE A 31 6.96 5.24 -3.77
C ILE A 31 6.87 6.34 -2.69
N LEU A 32 7.31 6.03 -1.48
CA LEU A 32 7.44 7.01 -0.40
C LEU A 32 8.90 7.44 -0.29
N HIS A 33 9.16 8.74 -0.36
CA HIS A 33 10.46 9.30 -0.01
C HIS A 33 10.45 9.74 1.44
N VAL A 34 11.43 9.27 2.22
CA VAL A 34 11.65 9.67 3.61
C VAL A 34 13.11 10.09 3.74
N GLY A 35 13.35 11.40 3.83
CA GLY A 35 14.70 11.95 3.70
C GLY A 35 15.33 11.58 2.36
N SER A 36 16.46 10.87 2.40
CA SER A 36 17.15 10.35 1.19
C SER A 36 16.72 8.95 0.78
N ASN A 37 15.81 8.30 1.50
CA ASN A 37 15.41 6.92 1.25
C ASN A 37 14.15 6.84 0.40
N GLU A 38 14.10 5.83 -0.48
CA GLU A 38 12.94 5.48 -1.30
C GLU A 38 12.36 4.16 -0.86
N ILE A 39 11.04 4.14 -0.65
CA ILE A 39 10.30 2.97 -0.18
C ILE A 39 9.20 2.65 -1.18
N HIS A 40 9.40 1.59 -1.96
CA HIS A 40 8.34 1.01 -2.78
C HIS A 40 7.32 0.27 -1.91
N ALA A 41 6.03 0.49 -2.15
CA ALA A 41 4.94 -0.13 -1.41
C ALA A 41 3.65 -0.24 -2.23
N HIS A 42 2.62 -0.80 -1.60
CA HIS A 42 1.27 -0.92 -2.12
C HIS A 42 0.34 0.06 -1.40
N ARG A 43 -0.37 0.92 -2.14
CA ARG A 43 -1.30 1.92 -1.58
C ARG A 43 -2.36 1.26 -0.72
N ALA A 44 -2.98 0.19 -1.21
CA ALA A 44 -4.03 -0.55 -0.48
C ALA A 44 -3.54 -1.06 0.89
N VAL A 45 -2.33 -1.62 0.96
CA VAL A 45 -1.75 -2.14 2.21
C VAL A 45 -1.46 -0.99 3.18
N LEU A 46 -0.83 0.08 2.70
CA LEU A 46 -0.51 1.25 3.53
C LEU A 46 -1.78 1.96 4.03
N ALA A 47 -2.79 2.11 3.19
CA ALA A 47 -4.08 2.70 3.54
C ALA A 47 -4.82 1.87 4.59
N SER A 48 -4.77 0.54 4.50
CA SER A 48 -5.36 -0.36 5.51
C SER A 48 -4.68 -0.25 6.87
N ALA A 49 -3.40 0.11 6.90
CA ALA A 49 -2.59 0.19 8.13
C ALA A 49 -2.56 1.59 8.75
N SER A 50 -2.93 2.64 8.00
CA SER A 50 -2.80 4.03 8.44
C SER A 50 -3.94 4.90 7.91
N PRO A 51 -4.82 5.43 8.78
CA PRO A 51 -5.89 6.36 8.39
C PRO A 51 -5.37 7.60 7.65
N TYR A 52 -4.22 8.14 8.08
CA TYR A 52 -3.58 9.27 7.42
C TYR A 52 -3.20 8.96 5.96
N LEU A 53 -2.60 7.78 5.70
CA LEU A 53 -2.25 7.38 4.34
C LEU A 53 -3.50 7.05 3.50
N PHE A 54 -4.55 6.52 4.12
CA PHE A 54 -5.84 6.34 3.45
C PHE A 54 -6.41 7.68 2.94
N GLU A 55 -6.47 8.70 3.80
CA GLU A 55 -6.97 10.03 3.43
C GLU A 55 -6.08 10.71 2.38
N LEU A 56 -4.76 10.61 2.53
CA LEU A 56 -3.78 11.13 1.58
C LEU A 56 -3.98 10.52 0.19
N PHE A 57 -4.09 9.19 0.11
CA PHE A 57 -4.25 8.50 -1.17
C PHE A 57 -5.60 8.75 -1.80
N SER A 58 -6.68 8.79 -1.02
CA SER A 58 -8.04 9.04 -1.53
C SER A 58 -8.18 10.44 -2.12
N SER A 59 -7.59 11.45 -1.47
CA SER A 59 -7.62 12.85 -1.92
C SER A 59 -6.86 13.10 -3.23
N ASP A 60 -6.00 12.15 -3.63
CA ASP A 60 -5.12 12.24 -4.79
C ASP A 60 -5.65 11.42 -5.98
N GLU A 61 -6.50 10.41 -5.74
CA GLU A 61 -7.21 9.69 -6.82
C GLU A 61 -8.11 10.63 -7.62
N ASP A 62 -8.72 11.60 -6.95
CA ASP A 62 -9.54 12.63 -7.59
C ASP A 62 -8.73 13.59 -8.48
N LYS A 63 -7.39 13.58 -8.37
CA LYS A 63 -6.50 14.58 -8.99
C LYS A 63 -5.62 14.02 -10.10
N LYS A 64 -5.47 12.70 -10.23
CA LYS A 64 -4.48 12.10 -11.13
C LYS A 64 -5.07 11.53 -12.43
N GLY A 65 -4.46 11.97 -13.55
CA GLY A 65 -4.45 11.25 -14.83
C GLY A 65 -3.53 10.01 -14.77
N SER A 66 -3.55 9.23 -15.85
CA SER A 66 -3.04 7.85 -16.05
C SER A 66 -1.55 7.57 -15.70
N GLU A 67 -1.09 7.84 -14.49
CA GLU A 67 0.20 7.37 -13.99
C GLU A 67 0.04 6.06 -13.22
N ASN A 68 0.84 5.04 -13.59
CA ASN A 68 0.77 3.71 -12.98
C ASN A 68 1.42 3.62 -11.57
N VAL A 69 2.29 4.59 -11.23
CA VAL A 69 3.00 4.63 -9.93
C VAL A 69 3.02 6.06 -9.42
N VAL A 70 2.58 6.26 -8.18
CA VAL A 70 2.52 7.59 -7.53
C VAL A 70 3.66 7.75 -6.53
N THR A 71 4.17 8.98 -6.40
CA THR A 71 5.28 9.28 -5.50
C THR A 71 4.87 10.31 -4.45
N TYR A 72 5.10 10.02 -3.18
CA TYR A 72 4.88 10.96 -2.06
C TYR A 72 6.19 11.27 -1.34
N ARG A 73 6.37 12.52 -0.93
CA ARG A 73 7.45 12.92 -0.02
C ARG A 73 6.87 13.06 1.37
N LEU A 74 7.28 12.17 2.26
CA LEU A 74 6.93 12.23 3.68
C LEU A 74 8.08 12.93 4.41
N ASN A 75 7.73 13.90 5.25
CA ASN A 75 8.67 14.74 6.00
C ASN A 75 9.60 15.59 5.12
N GLY A 76 9.03 16.57 4.42
CA GLY A 76 9.78 17.59 3.67
C GLY A 76 9.40 19.01 4.09
N GLY A 77 9.87 19.43 5.28
CA GLY A 77 9.64 20.77 5.86
C GLY A 77 9.44 20.69 7.37
#